data_AF-A0A268QYY4-F1
#
_entry.id   AF-A0A268QYY4-F1
#
_cell.length_a   1.000
_cell.length_b   1.000
_cell.length_c   1.000
_cell.angle_alpha   90.00
_cell.angle_beta   90.00
_cell.angle_gamma   90.00
#
_symmetry.space_group_name_H-M   'P 1'
#
loop_
_entity.id
_entity.type
_entity.pdbx_description
1 polymer ?
#
loop_
_entity_poly.entity_id
_entity_poly.type
_entity_poly.pdbx_seq_one_letter_code
_entity_poly.pdbx_strand_id
1 'polypeptide(L)' 'MCGFIGCVHEKAQNYRDADKEQFQNMNDIITHRGPDDSGYYFDDHIQFGFRRLSIIDIESGHQPLTYENERYW' A
#
# COMPACT_ATOMS: atom_id res chain seq x y z
N MET A 1 0.58 15.08 4.99
CA MET A 1 -0.65 14.33 5.32
C MET A 1 -0.62 13.08 4.48
N CYS A 2 -0.66 11.89 5.08
CA CYS A 2 -0.58 10.59 4.39
C CYS A 2 -1.52 10.46 3.17
N GLY A 3 -1.25 9.47 2.32
CA GLY A 3 -2.07 9.13 1.17
C GLY A 3 -2.10 7.62 0.94
N PHE A 4 -3.08 7.17 0.16
CA PHE A 4 -3.18 5.77 -0.25
C PHE A 4 -3.75 5.68 -1.66
N ILE A 5 -3.50 4.55 -2.31
CA ILE A 5 -4.12 4.15 -3.57
C ILE A 5 -4.66 2.73 -3.43
N GLY A 6 -5.70 2.41 -4.18
CA GLY A 6 -6.31 1.09 -4.15
C GLY A 6 -6.91 0.70 -5.49
N CYS A 7 -6.72 -0.55 -5.89
CA CYS A 7 -7.40 -1.18 -7.01
C CYS A 7 -8.14 -2.41 -6.51
N VAL A 8 -9.41 -2.57 -6.91
CA VAL A 8 -10.26 -3.71 -6.53
C VAL A 8 -10.81 -4.34 -7.81
N HIS A 9 -10.67 -5.65 -7.92
CA HIS A 9 -11.05 -6.42 -9.09
C HIS A 9 -12.10 -7.47 -8.73
N GLU A 10 -13.18 -7.55 -9.52
CA GLU A 10 -14.21 -8.58 -9.34
C GLU A 10 -13.66 -10.00 -9.59
N LYS A 11 -12.77 -10.14 -10.58
CA LYS A 11 -12.12 -11.40 -10.92
C LYS A 11 -10.71 -11.44 -10.35
N ALA A 12 -10.30 -12.62 -9.88
CA ALA A 12 -8.94 -12.89 -9.47
C ALA A 12 -7.96 -12.53 -10.60
N GLN A 13 -6.91 -11.79 -10.25
CA GLN A 13 -5.81 -11.36 -11.08
C GLN A 13 -4.57 -12.17 -10.74
N ASN A 14 -3.70 -12.36 -11.73
CA ASN A 14 -2.37 -12.89 -11.51
C ASN A 14 -1.36 -11.77 -11.78
N TYR A 15 -1.05 -11.00 -10.72
CA TYR A 15 -0.15 -9.85 -10.82
C TYR A 15 1.29 -10.30 -11.06
N ARG A 16 1.84 -9.91 -12.20
CA ARG A 16 3.26 -10.08 -12.52
C ARG A 16 4.06 -8.95 -11.87
N ASP A 17 5.38 -9.10 -11.83
CA ASP A 17 6.26 -8.09 -11.26
C ASP A 17 6.12 -6.73 -11.94
N ALA A 18 5.91 -6.69 -13.26
CA ALA A 18 5.65 -5.46 -14.00
C ALA A 18 4.34 -4.76 -13.57
N ASP A 19 3.33 -5.53 -13.17
CA ASP A 19 2.04 -4.98 -12.72
C ASP A 19 2.22 -4.36 -11.32
N LYS A 20 3.01 -5.01 -10.45
CA LYS A 20 3.39 -4.48 -9.12
C LYS A 20 4.26 -3.23 -9.22
N GLU A 21 5.23 -3.22 -10.14
CA GLU A 21 6.08 -2.05 -10.41
C GLU A 21 5.25 -0.86 -10.91
N GLN A 22 4.30 -1.11 -11.81
CA GLN A 22 3.36 -0.07 -12.25
C GLN A 22 2.55 0.49 -11.07
N PHE A 23 2.07 -0.37 -10.17
CA PHE A 23 1.33 0.07 -8.99
C PHE A 23 2.21 0.87 -8.00
N GLN A 24 3.48 0.49 -7.84
CA GLN A 24 4.46 1.27 -7.07
C GLN A 24 4.65 2.66 -7.70
N ASN A 25 4.85 2.73 -9.01
CA ASN A 25 4.95 4.01 -9.72
C ASN A 25 3.70 4.90 -9.54
N MET A 26 2.50 4.31 -9.47
CA MET A 26 1.28 5.04 -9.14
C MET A 26 1.30 5.59 -7.70
N ASN A 27 1.78 4.80 -6.73
CA ASN A 27 1.94 5.22 -5.35
C ASN A 27 3.01 6.32 -5.20
N ASP A 28 4.03 6.32 -6.06
CA ASP A 28 5.11 7.30 -6.08
C ASP A 28 4.63 8.70 -6.48
N ILE A 29 3.61 8.80 -7.35
CA ILE A 29 3.02 10.10 -7.74
C ILE A 29 2.50 10.87 -6.52
N ILE A 30 2.02 10.17 -5.49
CA ILE A 30 1.49 10.78 -4.27
C ILE A 30 2.52 10.86 -3.12
N THR A 31 3.82 10.68 -3.39
CA THR A 31 4.89 10.73 -2.36
C THR A 31 4.86 12.00 -1.51
N HIS A 32 4.51 13.14 -2.09
CA HIS A 32 4.40 14.43 -1.39
C HIS A 32 3.42 14.40 -0.18
N ARG A 33 2.52 13.43 -0.13
CA ARG A 33 1.60 13.21 0.99
C ARG A 33 2.28 12.51 2.17
N GLY A 34 3.15 11.54 1.88
CA GLY A 34 3.87 10.75 2.87
C GLY A 34 5.27 10.39 2.35
N PRO A 35 6.25 11.29 2.54
CA PRO A 35 7.59 11.11 2.01
C PRO A 35 8.47 10.17 2.85
N ASP A 36 8.04 9.81 4.06
CA ASP A 36 8.89 9.12 5.02
C ASP A 36 8.90 7.61 4.81
N ASP A 37 7.79 7.04 4.32
CA ASP A 37 7.62 5.60 4.22
C ASP A 37 6.54 5.21 3.20
N SER A 38 6.66 4.00 2.66
CA SER A 38 5.72 3.41 1.71
C SER A 38 5.55 1.92 1.97
N GLY A 39 4.31 1.44 1.96
CA GLY A 39 4.01 0.01 2.05
C GLY A 39 2.94 -0.40 1.06
N TYR A 40 2.85 -1.72 0.88
CA TYR A 40 2.01 -2.34 -0.14
C TYR A 40 1.39 -3.62 0.37
N TYR A 41 0.16 -3.88 -0.06
CA TYR A 41 -0.53 -5.17 0.06
C TYR A 41 -1.04 -5.59 -1.31
N PHE A 42 -0.85 -6.87 -1.63
CA PHE A 42 -1.29 -7.47 -2.88
C PHE A 42 -1.91 -8.83 -2.57
N ASP A 43 -3.14 -9.05 -3.02
CA ASP A 43 -3.74 -10.38 -3.15
C ASP A 43 -4.27 -10.57 -4.58
N ASP A 44 -5.12 -11.55 -4.85
CA ASP A 44 -5.64 -11.78 -6.20
C ASP A 44 -6.72 -10.76 -6.62
N HIS A 45 -7.29 -10.00 -5.69
CA HIS A 45 -8.42 -9.09 -5.94
C HIS A 45 -8.10 -7.62 -5.64
N ILE A 46 -7.08 -7.35 -4.84
CA ILE A 46 -6.78 -6.07 -4.24
C ILE A 46 -5.29 -5.76 -4.43
N GLN A 47 -5.03 -4.53 -4.86
CA GLN A 47 -3.73 -3.88 -4.71
C GLN A 47 -3.96 -2.67 -3.82
N PHE A 48 -3.22 -2.56 -2.74
CA PHE A 48 -3.33 -1.45 -1.80
C PHE A 48 -1.95 -0.87 -1.50
N GLY A 49 -1.81 0.44 -1.64
CA GLY A 49 -0.54 1.15 -1.46
C GLY A 49 -0.73 2.32 -0.50
N PHE A 50 0.25 2.54 0.35
CA PHE A 50 0.22 3.61 1.35
C PHE A 50 1.47 4.50 1.25
N ARG A 51 1.29 5.78 1.52
CA ARG A 51 2.34 6.79 1.69
C ARG A 51 2.18 7.43 3.06
N ARG A 52 3.19 7.26 3.92
CA ARG A 52 3.15 7.69 5.31
C ARG A 52 4.00 8.93 5.54
N LEU A 53 3.42 9.90 6.25
CA LEU A 53 4.14 10.96 6.94
C LEU A 53 4.19 10.55 8.43
N SER A 54 5.38 10.26 8.92
CA SER A 54 5.67 9.65 10.21
C SER A 54 5.69 10.72 11.31
N ILE A 55 4.56 10.90 12.00
CA ILE A 55 4.42 11.90 13.09
C ILE A 55 4.32 11.22 14.45
N ILE A 56 3.58 10.11 14.54
CA ILE A 56 3.33 9.36 15.78
C ILE A 56 3.78 7.92 15.55
N ASP A 57 4.50 7.36 16.52
CA ASP A 57 5.06 6.01 16.48
C ASP A 57 5.92 5.81 15.22
N ILE A 58 7.03 6.54 15.18
CA ILE A 58 7.89 6.64 14.00
C ILE A 58 8.42 5.26 13.59
N GLU A 59 8.81 4.44 14.57
CA GLU A 59 9.46 3.14 14.33
C GLU A 59 8.48 2.01 13.99
N SER A 60 7.30 1.94 14.63
CA SER A 60 6.39 0.79 14.49
C SER A 60 5.13 1.07 13.65
N GLY A 61 4.92 2.30 13.20
CA GLY A 61 3.69 2.71 12.50
C GLY A 61 3.66 2.47 10.98
N HIS A 62 4.46 1.54 10.45
CA HIS A 62 4.45 1.17 9.02
C HIS A 62 3.06 0.73 8.56
N GLN A 63 2.67 1.11 7.34
CA GLN A 63 1.34 0.82 6.78
C GLN A 63 1.46 0.34 5.33
N PRO A 64 0.59 -0.56 4.84
CA PRO A 64 -0.67 -1.03 5.47
C PRO A 64 -0.49 -1.89 6.73
N LEU A 65 -1.43 -1.78 7.67
CA LEU A 65 -1.44 -2.54 8.92
C LEU A 65 -2.40 -3.71 8.84
N THR A 66 -1.99 -4.84 9.42
CA THR A 66 -2.85 -6.01 9.57
C THR A 66 -3.48 -6.06 10.95
N TYR A 67 -4.55 -6.83 11.06
CA TYR A 67 -5.23 -7.03 12.34
C TYR A 67 -5.62 -8.49 12.56
N GLU A 68 -5.75 -8.85 13.84
CA GLU A 68 -6.20 -10.16 14.32
C GLU A 68 -5.41 -11.33 13.72
N ASN A 69 -4.08 -11.33 13.96
CA ASN A 69 -3.15 -12.34 13.45
C ASN A 69 -3.26 -12.52 11.93
N GLU A 70 -3.16 -11.41 11.18
CA GLU A 70 -3.19 -11.41 9.72
C GLU A 70 -4.53 -11.89 9.11
N ARG A 71 -5.60 -11.93 9.91
CA ARG A 71 -6.94 -12.22 9.39
C ARG A 71 -7.47 -11.08 8.52
N TYR A 72 -7.16 -9.85 8.90
CA TYR A 72 -7.55 -8.66 8.16
C TYR A 72 -6.31 -7.97 7.62
N TRP A 73 -6.30 -7.83 6.30
CA TRP A 73 -5.32 -7.09 5.52
C TRP A 73 -6.04 -5.96 4.76
#